data_AF-A0ABD7K4F7-F1
#
_entry.id   AF-A0ABD7K4F7-F1
#
_cell.length_a   1.000
_cell.length_b   1.000
_cell.length_c   1.000
_cell.angle_alpha   90.00
_cell.angle_beta   90.00
_cell.angle_gamma   90.00
#
_symmetry.space_group_name_H-M   'P 1'
#
loop_
_entity.id
_entity.type
_entity.pdbx_description
1 polymer ?
#
loop_
_entity_poly.entity_id
_entity_poly.type
_entity_poly.pdbx_seq_one_letter_code
_entity_poly.pdbx_strand_id
1 'polypeptide(L)'
;MIKRIAQTAGFAGLLAALLLSLLQILWVTPLILEAETYENSEPVAAQPHEHAPGVAAHVHDEEAWEPENGWQRTLSTTGGNLVVAVGFALMLAGLFTLRAPGRTWQGLLWGLAGYAVFCLAPSLGLPPELPGTAAADLVQRQYWWIATAAATAVGLALLAFGGNWPLKLVGAALLALPHLFGAPQPEVHASLAPAALAQRFVIASLVSNALFWAALGLAAAWLFRRNRAGVDA
;
A
#
# COMPACT_ATOMS: atom_id res chain seq x y z
N MET A 1 25.20 -15.57 -2.59
CA MET A 1 23.83 -15.46 -2.02
C MET A 1 23.16 -14.12 -2.39
N ILE A 2 23.79 -12.97 -2.05
CA ILE A 2 23.23 -11.62 -2.28
C ILE A 2 22.89 -11.34 -3.75
N LYS A 3 23.78 -11.67 -4.70
CA LYS A 3 23.53 -11.49 -6.15
C LYS A 3 22.24 -12.16 -6.63
N ARG A 4 21.90 -13.34 -6.10
CA ARG A 4 20.69 -14.10 -6.47
C ARG A 4 19.43 -13.47 -5.89
N ILE A 5 19.49 -12.97 -4.65
CA ILE A 5 18.40 -12.23 -4.01
C ILE A 5 18.13 -10.95 -4.80
N ALA A 6 19.17 -10.19 -5.12
CA ALA A 6 19.07 -8.95 -5.90
C ALA A 6 18.48 -9.19 -7.30
N GLN A 7 18.93 -10.22 -8.02
CA GLN A 7 18.38 -10.57 -9.34
C GLN A 7 16.91 -11.00 -9.25
N THR A 8 16.58 -11.89 -8.31
CA THR A 8 15.19 -12.35 -8.10
C THR A 8 14.27 -11.18 -7.80
N ALA A 9 14.71 -10.30 -6.88
CA ALA A 9 13.93 -9.14 -6.47
C ALA A 9 13.81 -8.09 -7.58
N GLY A 10 14.90 -7.80 -8.31
CA GLY A 10 14.90 -6.84 -9.40
C GLY A 10 13.91 -7.22 -10.52
N PHE A 11 13.97 -8.46 -11.01
CA PHE A 11 13.07 -8.90 -12.08
C PHE A 11 11.62 -9.10 -11.61
N ALA A 12 11.40 -9.67 -10.41
CA ALA A 12 10.05 -9.82 -9.87
C ALA A 12 9.42 -8.45 -9.58
N GLY A 13 10.19 -7.55 -8.97
CA GLY A 13 9.77 -6.18 -8.68
C GLY A 13 9.46 -5.39 -9.94
N LEU A 14 10.31 -5.46 -10.97
CA LEU A 14 10.05 -4.81 -12.27
C LEU A 14 8.75 -5.31 -12.91
N LEU A 15 8.54 -6.63 -12.99
CA LEU A 15 7.33 -7.19 -13.59
C LEU A 15 6.07 -6.76 -12.83
N ALA A 16 6.12 -6.80 -11.50
CA ALA A 16 5.00 -6.38 -10.66
C ALA A 16 4.75 -4.87 -10.76
N ALA A 17 5.79 -4.05 -10.83
CA ALA A 17 5.68 -2.60 -10.99
C ALA A 17 5.05 -2.21 -12.32
N LEU A 18 5.42 -2.87 -13.42
CA LEU A 18 4.82 -2.64 -14.73
C LEU A 18 3.33 -3.01 -14.72
N LEU A 19 2.97 -4.13 -14.10
CA LEU A 19 1.58 -4.53 -13.94
C LEU A 19 0.80 -3.49 -13.12
N LEU A 20 1.31 -3.10 -11.94
CA LEU A 20 0.65 -2.11 -11.09
C LEU A 20 0.48 -0.76 -11.79
N SER A 21 1.50 -0.31 -12.51
CA SER A 21 1.46 0.96 -13.24
C SER A 21 0.42 0.91 -14.37
N LEU A 22 0.33 -0.21 -15.10
CA LEU A 22 -0.73 -0.41 -16.10
C LEU A 22 -2.13 -0.38 -15.47
N LEU A 23 -2.33 -1.08 -14.35
CA LEU A 23 -3.61 -1.09 -13.63
C LEU A 23 -3.97 0.31 -13.11
N GLN A 24 -3.00 1.07 -12.60
CA GLN A 24 -3.23 2.43 -12.15
C GLN A 24 -3.63 3.34 -13.31
N ILE A 25 -2.90 3.31 -14.42
CA ILE A 25 -3.22 4.12 -15.61
C ILE A 25 -4.65 3.85 -16.10
N LEU A 26 -5.09 2.59 -16.08
CA LEU A 26 -6.39 2.19 -16.62
C LEU A 26 -7.53 2.37 -15.63
N TRP A 27 -7.32 2.13 -14.33
CA TRP A 27 -8.41 2.02 -13.35
C TRP A 27 -8.36 3.05 -12.23
N VAL A 28 -7.19 3.53 -11.83
CA VAL A 28 -7.03 4.41 -10.67
C VAL A 28 -6.89 5.87 -11.09
N THR A 29 -5.99 6.16 -12.02
CA THR A 29 -5.73 7.52 -12.52
C THR A 29 -6.99 8.21 -13.07
N PRO A 30 -7.88 7.56 -13.85
CA PRO A 30 -9.09 8.24 -14.31
C PRO A 30 -10.00 8.70 -13.16
N LEU A 31 -10.07 7.93 -12.07
CA LEU A 31 -10.87 8.27 -10.89
C LEU A 31 -10.26 9.42 -10.09
N ILE A 32 -8.92 9.49 -10.02
CA ILE A 32 -8.19 10.61 -9.41
C ILE A 32 -8.46 11.89 -10.21
N LEU A 33 -8.31 11.84 -11.54
CA LEU A 33 -8.55 13.00 -12.40
C LEU A 33 -10.01 13.48 -12.32
N GLU A 34 -10.98 12.56 -12.24
CA GLU A 34 -12.38 12.92 -12.02
C GLU A 34 -12.59 13.59 -10.66
N ALA A 35 -11.97 13.08 -9.59
CA ALA A 35 -12.04 13.67 -8.25
C ALA A 35 -11.42 15.08 -8.18
N GLU A 36 -10.27 15.29 -8.83
CA GLU A 36 -9.62 16.60 -8.94
C GLU A 36 -10.56 17.66 -9.55
N THR A 37 -11.51 17.30 -10.43
CA THR A 37 -12.47 18.27 -10.96
C THR A 37 -13.42 18.84 -9.89
N TYR A 38 -13.78 18.06 -8.88
CA TYR A 38 -14.62 18.53 -7.77
C TYR A 38 -13.83 19.43 -6.82
N GLU A 39 -12.57 19.09 -6.56
CA GLU A 39 -11.66 19.90 -5.73
C GLU A 39 -11.36 21.26 -6.36
N ASN A 40 -11.15 21.30 -7.68
CA ASN A 40 -10.87 22.54 -8.41
C ASN A 40 -12.13 23.39 -8.71
N SER A 41 -13.34 22.82 -8.58
CA SER A 41 -14.60 23.52 -8.90
C SER A 41 -15.24 24.23 -7.71
N GLU A 42 -14.86 23.90 -6.48
CA GLU A 42 -15.23 24.72 -5.33
C GLU A 42 -14.27 25.92 -5.23
N PRO A 43 -14.73 27.17 -5.46
CA PRO A 43 -13.93 28.31 -5.08
C PRO A 43 -13.79 28.26 -3.56
N VAL A 44 -12.55 28.31 -3.06
CA VAL A 44 -12.25 28.60 -1.66
C VAL A 44 -13.17 29.74 -1.22
N ALA A 45 -14.20 29.40 -0.45
CA ALA A 45 -14.97 30.39 0.27
C ALA A 45 -13.98 30.98 1.27
N ALA A 46 -13.35 32.10 0.86
CA ALA A 46 -12.53 32.92 1.71
C ALA A 46 -13.37 33.32 2.93
N GLN A 47 -13.23 32.55 4.01
CA GLN A 47 -13.56 33.02 5.33
C GLN A 47 -12.48 34.07 5.67
N PRO A 48 -12.81 35.36 5.81
CA PRO A 48 -11.84 36.33 6.29
C PRO A 48 -11.60 36.01 7.77
N HIS A 49 -10.54 35.25 8.05
CA HIS A 49 -10.04 35.13 9.41
C HIS A 49 -9.44 36.49 9.79
N GLU A 50 -10.13 37.21 10.67
CA GLU A 50 -9.57 38.36 11.39
C GLU A 50 -8.25 37.94 12.05
N HIS A 51 -7.15 38.54 11.63
CA HIS A 51 -5.84 38.29 12.20
C HIS A 51 -5.73 38.89 13.62
N ALA A 52 -5.74 38.02 14.63
CA ALA A 52 -5.13 38.31 15.92
C ALA A 52 -3.58 38.15 15.79
N PRO A 53 -2.77 39.14 16.20
CA PRO A 53 -1.32 39.06 16.05
C PRO A 53 -0.73 38.24 17.20
N GLY A 54 -0.09 37.11 16.92
CA GLY A 54 0.70 36.45 17.98
C GLY A 54 0.99 34.95 17.89
N VAL A 55 0.69 34.25 16.79
CA VAL A 55 1.13 32.87 16.61
C VAL A 55 1.97 32.81 15.35
N ALA A 56 3.23 32.39 15.48
CA ALA A 56 4.09 32.11 14.35
C ALA A 56 3.39 31.06 13.49
N ALA A 57 2.84 31.52 12.36
CA ALA A 57 2.34 30.64 11.33
C ALA A 57 3.49 29.75 10.88
N HIS A 58 3.31 28.44 11.01
CA HIS A 58 4.06 27.52 10.19
C HIS A 58 3.70 27.85 8.75
N VAL A 59 4.59 28.61 8.10
CA VAL A 59 4.57 28.82 6.66
C VAL A 59 4.75 27.43 6.05
N HIS A 60 3.66 26.87 5.52
CA HIS A 60 3.79 25.80 4.55
C HIS A 60 4.52 26.43 3.36
N ASP A 61 5.73 25.96 3.05
CA ASP A 61 6.39 26.28 1.79
C ASP A 61 5.36 26.03 0.67
N GLU A 62 4.93 27.10 0.00
CA GLU A 62 3.80 27.10 -0.94
C GLU A 62 4.09 26.36 -2.26
N GLU A 63 5.20 25.64 -2.37
CA GLU A 63 5.57 24.89 -3.57
C GLU A 63 6.13 23.50 -3.20
N ALA A 64 5.32 22.69 -2.52
CA ALA A 64 5.56 21.25 -2.50
C ALA A 64 5.46 20.73 -3.95
N TRP A 65 6.60 20.38 -4.55
CA TRP A 65 6.66 19.92 -5.95
C TRP A 65 5.67 18.80 -6.22
N GLU A 66 4.77 19.02 -7.19
CA GLU A 66 3.88 18.00 -7.74
C GLU A 66 4.19 17.76 -9.22
N PRO A 67 4.17 16.49 -9.70
CA PRO A 67 4.33 16.21 -11.11
C PRO A 67 3.13 16.74 -11.91
N GLU A 68 3.41 17.48 -12.99
CA GLU A 68 2.36 17.91 -13.92
C GLU A 68 1.58 16.71 -14.49
N ASN A 69 0.31 16.97 -14.80
CA ASN A 69 -0.56 16.01 -15.46
C ASN A 69 0.04 15.49 -16.79
N GLY A 70 -0.24 14.23 -17.11
CA GLY A 70 0.26 13.57 -18.32
C GLY A 70 1.54 12.76 -18.08
N TRP A 71 2.60 13.04 -18.84
CA TRP A 71 3.79 12.18 -18.87
C TRP A 71 4.64 12.28 -17.60
N GLN A 72 4.73 13.46 -16.97
CA GLN A 72 5.51 13.65 -15.73
C GLN A 72 4.92 12.85 -14.57
N ARG A 73 3.59 12.95 -14.35
CA ARG A 73 2.85 12.13 -13.38
C ARG A 73 2.95 10.64 -13.66
N THR A 74 2.84 10.23 -14.93
CA THR A 74 2.96 8.81 -15.30
C THR A 74 4.36 8.27 -15.00
N LEU A 75 5.41 9.02 -15.35
CA LEU A 75 6.79 8.61 -15.14
C LEU A 75 7.16 8.57 -13.66
N SER A 76 6.80 9.60 -12.89
CA SER A 76 7.06 9.68 -11.45
C SER A 76 6.32 8.57 -10.69
N THR A 77 5.05 8.32 -11.01
CA THR A 77 4.27 7.23 -10.42
C THR A 77 4.86 5.86 -10.77
N THR A 78 5.21 5.65 -12.04
CA THR A 78 5.81 4.37 -12.49
C THR A 78 7.18 4.14 -11.84
N GLY A 79 8.00 5.20 -11.71
CA GLY A 79 9.29 5.15 -11.02
C GLY A 79 9.14 4.85 -9.53
N GLY A 80 8.19 5.51 -8.86
CA GLY A 80 7.86 5.22 -7.46
C GLY A 80 7.38 3.78 -7.25
N ASN A 81 6.47 3.31 -8.10
CA ASN A 81 6.00 1.92 -8.10
C ASN A 81 7.17 0.94 -8.27
N LEU A 82 8.13 1.23 -9.15
CA LEU A 82 9.31 0.38 -9.35
C LEU A 82 10.15 0.26 -8.08
N VAL A 83 10.45 1.38 -7.41
CA VAL A 83 11.24 1.38 -6.17
C VAL A 83 10.53 0.56 -5.08
N VAL A 84 9.23 0.82 -4.87
CA VAL A 84 8.43 0.12 -3.86
C VAL A 84 8.33 -1.37 -4.19
N ALA A 85 8.07 -1.72 -5.44
CA ALA A 85 7.94 -3.12 -5.87
C ALA A 85 9.25 -3.90 -5.69
N VAL A 86 10.40 -3.30 -6.02
CA VAL A 86 11.71 -3.91 -5.78
C VAL A 86 11.96 -4.08 -4.28
N GLY A 87 11.58 -3.10 -3.46
CA GLY A 87 11.65 -3.20 -2.00
C GLY A 87 10.85 -4.39 -1.44
N PHE A 88 9.59 -4.54 -1.84
CA PHE A 88 8.76 -5.69 -1.44
C PHE A 88 9.29 -7.01 -2.01
N ALA A 89 9.83 -7.01 -3.23
CA ALA A 89 10.46 -8.19 -3.82
C ALA A 89 11.70 -8.65 -3.03
N LEU A 90 12.52 -7.70 -2.55
CA LEU A 90 13.68 -7.97 -1.69
C LEU A 90 13.24 -8.55 -0.35
N MET A 91 12.20 -7.99 0.25
CA MET A 91 11.60 -8.51 1.49
C MET A 91 11.15 -9.96 1.31
N LEU A 92 10.37 -10.26 0.25
CA LEU A 92 9.93 -11.64 -0.04
C LEU A 92 11.10 -12.59 -0.29
N ALA A 93 12.09 -12.16 -1.08
CA ALA A 93 13.29 -12.96 -1.34
C ALA A 93 14.08 -13.24 -0.05
N GLY A 94 14.13 -12.28 0.89
CA GLY A 94 14.67 -12.46 2.23
C GLY A 94 13.89 -13.51 3.03
N LEU A 95 12.56 -13.41 3.07
CA LEU A 95 11.69 -14.39 3.76
C LEU A 95 11.83 -15.80 3.18
N PHE A 96 12.01 -15.95 1.86
CA PHE A 96 12.27 -17.24 1.22
C PHE A 96 13.61 -17.87 1.62
N THR A 97 14.56 -17.11 2.16
CA THR A 97 15.78 -17.70 2.73
C THR A 97 15.52 -18.41 4.06
N LEU A 98 14.56 -17.92 4.85
CA LEU A 98 14.11 -18.54 6.09
C LEU A 98 13.18 -19.72 5.80
N ARG A 99 12.28 -19.56 4.83
CA ARG A 99 11.31 -20.60 4.44
C ARG A 99 11.12 -20.63 2.92
N ALA A 100 11.92 -21.45 2.26
CA ALA A 100 11.85 -21.57 0.81
C ALA A 100 10.49 -22.12 0.34
N PRO A 101 9.87 -21.53 -0.70
CA PRO A 101 8.68 -22.09 -1.32
C PRO A 101 9.04 -23.36 -2.10
N GLY A 102 8.37 -24.46 -1.82
CA GLY A 102 8.55 -25.73 -2.53
C GLY A 102 7.94 -25.73 -3.94
N ARG A 103 6.87 -24.96 -4.15
CA ARG A 103 6.17 -24.80 -5.43
C ARG A 103 5.90 -23.32 -5.71
N THR A 104 5.83 -22.94 -6.99
CA THR A 104 5.60 -21.54 -7.40
C THR A 104 4.30 -20.96 -6.85
N TRP A 105 3.23 -21.75 -6.78
CA TRP A 105 1.94 -21.29 -6.24
C TRP A 105 2.02 -20.88 -4.75
N GLN A 106 2.99 -21.39 -3.99
CA GLN A 106 3.17 -20.94 -2.60
C GLN A 106 3.62 -19.47 -2.55
N GLY A 107 4.23 -18.97 -3.62
CA GLY A 107 4.50 -17.54 -3.81
C GLY A 107 3.23 -16.69 -3.79
N LEU A 108 2.11 -17.21 -4.31
CA LEU A 108 0.82 -16.52 -4.22
C LEU A 108 0.39 -16.33 -2.77
N LEU A 109 0.56 -17.34 -1.91
CA LEU A 109 0.24 -17.22 -0.49
C LEU A 109 1.10 -16.16 0.21
N TRP A 110 2.40 -16.14 -0.08
CA TRP A 110 3.31 -15.11 0.44
C TRP A 110 2.96 -13.71 -0.08
N GLY A 111 2.58 -13.59 -1.35
CA GLY A 111 2.10 -12.35 -1.94
C GLY A 111 0.81 -11.87 -1.27
N LEU A 112 -0.19 -12.75 -1.12
CA LEU A 112 -1.45 -12.45 -0.46
C LEU A 112 -1.29 -12.12 1.02
N ALA A 113 -0.31 -12.71 1.71
CA ALA A 113 0.05 -12.32 3.07
C ALA A 113 0.62 -10.89 3.09
N GLY A 114 1.51 -10.53 2.15
CA GLY A 114 1.98 -9.16 1.98
C GLY A 114 0.86 -8.17 1.68
N TYR A 115 -0.07 -8.53 0.78
CA TYR A 115 -1.27 -7.76 0.52
C TYR A 115 -2.11 -7.55 1.79
N ALA A 116 -2.31 -8.61 2.57
CA ALA A 116 -3.06 -8.53 3.81
C ALA A 116 -2.42 -7.55 4.81
N VAL A 117 -1.10 -7.60 4.95
CA VAL A 117 -0.30 -6.77 5.86
C VAL A 117 -0.28 -5.30 5.46
N PHE A 118 0.04 -5.00 4.19
CA PHE A 118 0.36 -3.65 3.77
C PHE A 118 -0.82 -2.90 3.12
N CYS A 119 -1.86 -3.62 2.70
CA CYS A 119 -2.99 -3.04 1.98
C CYS A 119 -4.32 -3.36 2.66
N LEU A 120 -4.70 -4.64 2.76
CA LEU A 120 -6.05 -5.04 3.16
C LEU A 120 -6.37 -4.64 4.60
N ALA A 121 -5.58 -5.10 5.58
CA ALA A 121 -5.89 -4.83 7.00
C ALA A 121 -5.89 -3.32 7.30
N PRO A 122 -4.86 -2.53 6.91
CA PRO A 122 -4.93 -1.08 7.09
C PRO A 122 -6.15 -0.44 6.42
N SER A 123 -6.51 -0.87 5.21
CA SER A 123 -7.65 -0.32 4.47
C SER A 123 -9.03 -0.58 5.08
N LEU A 124 -9.15 -1.59 5.95
CA LEU A 124 -10.40 -1.83 6.69
C LEU A 124 -10.69 -0.71 7.70
N GLY A 125 -9.65 -0.03 8.20
CA GLY A 125 -9.80 1.13 9.08
C GLY A 125 -9.66 2.46 8.35
N LEU A 126 -8.66 2.57 7.47
CA LEU A 126 -8.35 3.77 6.69
C LEU A 126 -8.42 3.41 5.20
N PRO A 127 -9.61 3.39 4.58
CA PRO A 127 -9.74 3.08 3.16
C PRO A 127 -8.98 4.11 2.31
N PRO A 128 -8.56 3.74 1.07
CA PRO A 128 -7.98 4.70 0.14
C PRO A 128 -8.92 5.88 -0.11
N GLU A 129 -8.40 7.09 0.05
CA GLU A 129 -9.16 8.34 -0.07
C GLU A 129 -8.86 9.04 -1.40
N LEU A 130 -9.88 9.69 -1.97
CA LEU A 130 -9.73 10.54 -3.15
C LEU A 130 -9.18 11.93 -2.74
N PRO A 131 -8.56 12.66 -3.68
CA PRO A 131 -8.29 14.09 -3.52
C PRO A 131 -9.55 14.85 -3.06
N GLY A 132 -9.37 15.89 -2.23
CA GLY A 132 -10.49 16.63 -1.63
C GLY A 132 -11.30 15.87 -0.55
N THR A 133 -10.81 14.75 -0.01
CA THR A 133 -11.44 14.07 1.14
C THR A 133 -10.83 14.55 2.46
N ALA A 134 -11.66 14.91 3.43
CA ALA A 134 -11.21 15.27 4.77
C ALA A 134 -10.55 14.06 5.45
N ALA A 135 -9.32 14.24 5.92
CA ALA A 135 -8.52 13.22 6.55
C ALA A 135 -8.20 13.58 8.00
N ALA A 136 -8.04 12.55 8.85
CA ALA A 136 -7.47 12.72 10.18
C ALA A 136 -6.00 13.19 10.10
N ASP A 137 -5.46 13.62 11.24
CA ASP A 137 -4.05 13.98 11.38
C ASP A 137 -3.12 12.90 10.77
N LEU A 138 -2.16 13.35 9.95
CA LEU A 138 -1.30 12.47 9.18
C LEU A 138 -0.44 11.58 10.08
N VAL A 139 0.09 12.13 11.18
CA VAL A 139 0.97 11.39 12.10
C VAL A 139 0.18 10.29 12.81
N GLN A 140 -1.06 10.58 13.23
CA GLN A 140 -1.94 9.55 13.82
C GLN A 140 -2.22 8.41 12.84
N ARG A 141 -2.53 8.73 11.57
CA ARG A 141 -2.75 7.72 10.51
C ARG A 141 -1.50 6.87 10.27
N GLN A 142 -0.31 7.48 10.29
CA GLN A 142 0.96 6.76 10.12
C GLN A 142 1.21 5.77 11.27
N TYR A 143 1.04 6.20 12.53
CA TYR A 143 1.16 5.29 13.67
C TYR A 143 0.15 4.15 13.59
N TRP A 144 -1.10 4.47 13.25
CA TRP A 144 -2.14 3.49 13.08
C TRP A 144 -1.81 2.45 12.01
N TRP A 145 -1.36 2.92 10.84
CA TRP A 145 -1.01 2.08 9.71
C TRP A 145 0.15 1.14 10.08
N ILE A 146 1.21 1.67 10.69
CA ILE A 146 2.38 0.87 11.12
C ILE A 146 1.97 -0.18 12.15
N ALA A 147 1.18 0.21 13.16
CA ALA A 147 0.70 -0.71 14.18
C ALA A 147 -0.17 -1.83 13.59
N THR A 148 -1.09 -1.48 12.67
CA THR A 148 -1.96 -2.44 11.98
C THR A 148 -1.16 -3.40 11.11
N ALA A 149 -0.21 -2.88 10.32
CA ALA A 149 0.66 -3.71 9.48
C ALA A 149 1.54 -4.64 10.32
N ALA A 150 2.17 -4.14 11.39
CA ALA A 150 3.00 -4.95 12.28
C ALA A 150 2.18 -6.04 12.99
N ALA A 151 1.02 -5.69 13.55
CA ALA A 151 0.11 -6.65 14.19
C ALA A 151 -0.37 -7.71 13.20
N THR A 152 -0.69 -7.32 11.97
CA THR A 152 -1.10 -8.25 10.90
C THR A 152 0.03 -9.19 10.51
N ALA A 153 1.25 -8.67 10.35
CA ALA A 153 2.41 -9.48 9.98
C ALA A 153 2.75 -10.52 11.06
N VAL A 154 2.80 -10.11 12.32
CA VAL A 154 3.04 -11.01 13.46
C VAL A 154 1.87 -11.99 13.62
N GLY A 155 0.63 -11.51 13.51
CA GLY A 155 -0.58 -12.34 13.62
C GLY A 155 -0.60 -13.46 12.59
N LEU A 156 -0.35 -13.14 11.31
CA LEU A 156 -0.25 -14.13 10.23
C LEU A 156 0.93 -15.08 10.44
N ALA A 157 2.09 -14.59 10.90
CA ALA A 157 3.25 -15.45 11.19
C ALA A 157 2.94 -16.45 12.32
N LEU A 158 2.27 -16.03 13.39
CA LEU A 158 1.85 -16.91 14.48
C LEU A 158 0.81 -17.93 14.02
N LEU A 159 -0.14 -17.54 13.17
CA LEU A 159 -1.15 -18.46 12.64
C LEU A 159 -0.55 -19.50 11.70
N ALA A 160 0.37 -19.10 10.82
CA ALA A 160 0.98 -19.95 9.81
C ALA A 160 2.09 -20.85 10.38
N PHE A 161 2.89 -20.34 11.32
CA PHE A 161 4.10 -21.01 11.83
C PHE A 161 4.03 -21.39 13.31
N GLY A 162 3.00 -20.94 14.06
CA GLY A 162 2.79 -21.32 15.45
C GLY A 162 2.42 -22.79 15.59
N GLY A 163 3.25 -23.54 16.31
CA GLY A 163 3.08 -24.99 16.49
C GLY A 163 1.99 -25.38 17.50
N ASN A 164 1.59 -24.49 18.40
CA ASN A 164 0.59 -24.76 19.44
C ASN A 164 -0.64 -23.84 19.32
N TRP A 165 -1.77 -24.30 19.87
CA TRP A 165 -3.04 -23.57 19.79
C TRP A 165 -3.02 -22.18 20.50
N PRO A 166 -2.34 -22.00 21.65
CA PRO A 166 -2.24 -20.68 22.28
C PRO A 166 -1.58 -19.62 21.38
N LEU A 167 -0.51 -19.95 20.65
CA LEU A 167 0.10 -18.98 19.72
C LEU A 167 -0.85 -18.59 18.58
N LYS A 168 -1.69 -19.53 18.12
CA LYS A 168 -2.71 -19.23 17.11
C LYS A 168 -3.79 -18.31 17.65
N LEU A 169 -4.20 -18.47 18.91
CA LEU A 169 -5.12 -17.54 19.57
C LEU A 169 -4.51 -16.14 19.67
N VAL A 170 -3.24 -16.03 20.09
CA VAL A 170 -2.53 -14.74 20.12
C VAL A 170 -2.47 -14.13 18.72
N GLY A 171 -2.20 -14.94 17.69
CA GLY A 171 -2.20 -14.50 16.31
C GLY A 171 -3.55 -13.93 15.87
N ALA A 172 -4.65 -14.63 16.17
CA ALA A 172 -6.01 -14.16 15.87
C ALA A 172 -6.35 -12.88 16.65
N ALA A 173 -5.96 -12.79 17.92
CA ALA A 173 -6.16 -11.60 18.74
C ALA A 173 -5.40 -10.39 18.16
N LEU A 174 -4.16 -10.58 17.71
CA LEU A 174 -3.37 -9.52 17.05
C LEU A 174 -4.00 -9.04 15.75
N LEU A 175 -4.65 -9.92 14.97
CA LEU A 175 -5.39 -9.49 13.78
C LEU A 175 -6.59 -8.62 14.13
N ALA A 176 -7.29 -8.93 15.22
CA ALA A 176 -8.46 -8.16 15.64
C ALA A 176 -8.09 -6.85 16.34
N LEU A 177 -6.97 -6.82 17.08
CA LEU A 177 -6.64 -5.76 18.01
C LEU A 177 -6.65 -4.35 17.40
N PRO A 178 -5.98 -4.08 16.26
CA PRO A 178 -6.09 -2.76 15.62
C PRO A 178 -7.55 -2.41 15.34
N HIS A 179 -8.35 -3.31 14.77
CA HIS A 179 -9.74 -2.99 14.44
C HIS A 179 -10.64 -2.72 15.65
N LEU A 180 -10.29 -3.23 16.83
CA LEU A 180 -11.00 -2.94 18.08
C LEU A 180 -10.69 -1.55 18.64
N PHE A 181 -9.47 -1.04 18.46
CA PHE A 181 -9.12 0.32 18.87
C PHE A 181 -9.71 1.38 17.93
N GLY A 182 -9.94 1.02 16.66
CA GLY A 182 -10.49 1.92 15.64
C GLY A 182 -9.47 2.87 15.02
N ALA A 183 -9.60 3.09 13.72
CA ALA A 183 -8.72 4.00 12.99
C ALA A 183 -8.98 5.48 13.35
N PRO A 184 -7.96 6.35 13.31
CA PRO A 184 -8.15 7.78 13.50
C PRO A 184 -9.06 8.35 12.40
N GLN A 185 -10.05 9.15 12.79
CA GLN A 185 -11.05 9.74 11.91
C GLN A 185 -10.95 11.27 11.95
N PRO A 186 -11.29 11.99 10.87
CA PRO A 186 -11.44 13.44 10.91
C PRO A 186 -12.56 13.84 11.87
N GLU A 187 -12.47 15.04 12.44
CA GLU A 187 -13.54 15.59 13.29
C GLU A 187 -14.83 15.81 12.50
N VAL A 188 -14.70 16.19 11.23
CA VAL A 188 -15.80 16.38 10.29
C VAL A 188 -15.56 15.51 9.06
N HIS A 189 -16.48 14.57 8.81
CA HIS A 189 -16.47 13.78 7.58
C HIS A 189 -16.98 14.62 6.42
N ALA A 190 -16.08 14.98 5.51
CA ALA A 190 -16.41 15.70 4.29
C ALA A 190 -15.65 15.10 3.10
N SER A 191 -16.31 15.04 1.95
CA SER A 191 -15.69 14.69 0.67
C SER A 191 -16.35 15.51 -0.41
N LEU A 192 -15.53 16.17 -1.24
CA LEU A 192 -15.99 16.97 -2.37
C LEU A 192 -16.51 16.10 -3.52
N ALA A 193 -15.99 14.87 -3.62
CA ALA A 193 -16.37 13.92 -4.64
C ALA A 193 -17.61 13.10 -4.25
N PRO A 194 -18.45 12.66 -5.22
CA PRO A 194 -19.58 11.79 -4.94
C PRO A 194 -19.17 10.46 -4.30
N ALA A 195 -19.97 9.95 -3.36
CA ALA A 195 -19.68 8.69 -2.66
C ALA A 195 -19.52 7.47 -3.60
N ALA A 196 -20.23 7.46 -4.74
CA ALA A 196 -20.07 6.41 -5.76
C ALA A 196 -18.68 6.43 -6.42
N LEU A 197 -18.08 7.62 -6.59
CA LEU A 197 -16.72 7.77 -7.11
C LEU A 197 -15.70 7.27 -6.09
N ALA A 198 -15.86 7.64 -4.82
CA ALA A 198 -15.02 7.16 -3.72
C ALA A 198 -15.05 5.64 -3.60
N GLN A 199 -16.23 5.01 -3.67
CA GLN A 199 -16.34 3.54 -3.64
C GLN A 199 -15.63 2.87 -4.81
N ARG A 200 -15.77 3.40 -6.04
CA ARG A 200 -15.05 2.88 -7.21
C ARG A 200 -13.54 2.98 -7.01
N PHE A 201 -13.06 4.08 -6.43
CA PHE A 201 -11.64 4.27 -6.13
C PHE A 201 -11.11 3.28 -5.09
N VAL A 202 -11.86 3.05 -4.01
CA VAL A 202 -11.52 2.04 -3.00
C VAL A 202 -11.41 0.66 -3.64
N ILE A 203 -12.39 0.25 -4.44
CA ILE A 203 -12.40 -1.05 -5.12
C ILE A 203 -11.23 -1.16 -6.11
N ALA A 204 -11.04 -0.16 -6.98
CA ALA A 204 -9.97 -0.14 -7.97
C ALA A 204 -8.59 -0.22 -7.30
N SER A 205 -8.38 0.51 -6.20
CA SER A 205 -7.15 0.50 -5.43
C SER A 205 -6.90 -0.86 -4.76
N LEU A 206 -7.91 -1.45 -4.13
CA LEU A 206 -7.78 -2.75 -3.45
C LEU A 206 -7.52 -3.88 -4.43
N VAL A 207 -8.23 -3.92 -5.56
CA VAL A 207 -8.05 -4.93 -6.60
C VAL A 207 -6.69 -4.78 -7.27
N SER A 208 -6.27 -3.54 -7.60
CA SER A 208 -4.95 -3.31 -8.22
C SER A 208 -3.81 -3.77 -7.32
N ASN A 209 -3.88 -3.47 -6.03
CA ASN A 209 -2.90 -3.95 -5.05
C ASN A 209 -2.93 -5.47 -4.88
N ALA A 210 -4.12 -6.10 -4.87
CA ALA A 210 -4.23 -7.55 -4.78
C ALA A 210 -3.57 -8.25 -5.98
N LEU A 211 -3.81 -7.76 -7.20
CA LEU A 211 -3.20 -8.27 -8.43
C LEU A 211 -1.68 -8.05 -8.43
N PHE A 212 -1.22 -6.88 -8.02
CA PHE A 212 0.20 -6.57 -7.85
C PHE A 212 0.90 -7.57 -6.91
N TRP A 213 0.36 -7.76 -5.71
CA TRP A 213 0.95 -8.66 -4.71
C TRP A 213 0.91 -10.12 -5.14
N ALA A 214 -0.17 -10.56 -5.80
CA ALA A 214 -0.28 -11.89 -6.36
C ALA A 214 0.80 -12.15 -7.43
N ALA A 215 0.95 -11.23 -8.38
CA ALA A 215 1.95 -11.31 -9.43
C ALA A 215 3.38 -11.26 -8.86
N LEU A 216 3.62 -10.35 -7.91
CA LEU A 216 4.91 -10.21 -7.24
C LEU A 216 5.30 -11.51 -6.52
N GLY A 217 4.40 -12.08 -5.73
CA GLY A 217 4.62 -13.32 -4.99
C GLY A 217 4.91 -14.51 -5.91
N LEU A 218 4.13 -14.68 -6.98
CA LEU A 218 4.33 -15.72 -7.99
C LEU A 218 5.68 -15.56 -8.72
N ALA A 219 5.98 -14.35 -9.21
CA ALA A 219 7.21 -14.06 -9.93
C ALA A 219 8.44 -14.26 -9.04
N ALA A 220 8.40 -13.76 -7.80
CA ALA A 220 9.48 -13.92 -6.83
C ALA A 220 9.73 -15.39 -6.51
N ALA A 221 8.69 -16.18 -6.23
CA ALA A 221 8.84 -17.60 -5.93
C ALA A 221 9.35 -18.40 -7.14
N TRP A 222 8.89 -18.09 -8.35
CA TRP A 222 9.37 -18.73 -9.57
C TRP A 222 10.86 -18.45 -9.82
N LEU A 223 11.28 -17.18 -9.79
CA LEU A 223 12.67 -16.77 -9.99
C LEU A 223 13.59 -17.35 -8.90
N PHE A 224 13.16 -17.31 -7.63
CA PHE A 224 13.94 -17.84 -6.52
C PHE A 224 14.22 -19.33 -6.68
N ARG A 225 13.22 -20.12 -7.11
CA ARG A 225 13.35 -21.55 -7.35
C ARG A 225 14.22 -21.87 -8.56
N ARG A 226 14.03 -21.16 -9.68
CA ARG A 226 14.86 -21.32 -10.89
C ARG A 226 16.34 -21.09 -10.58
N ASN A 227 16.64 -20.07 -9.79
CA ASN A 227 17.99 -19.75 -9.38
C ASN A 227 18.59 -20.76 -8.38
N ARG A 228 17.80 -21.62 -7.73
CA ARG A 228 18.29 -22.75 -6.89
C ARG A 228 18.57 -23.99 -7.74
N ALA A 229 17.67 -24.33 -8.66
CA ALA A 229 17.79 -25.54 -9.47
C ALA A 229 19.04 -25.58 -10.36
N GLY A 230 19.55 -24.42 -10.81
CA GLY A 230 20.79 -24.35 -11.60
C GLY A 230 22.10 -24.56 -10.81
N VAL A 231 22.04 -24.94 -9.53
CA VAL A 231 23.21 -25.25 -8.68
C VAL A 231 23.29 -26.74 -8.35
N ASP A 232 22.15 -27.44 -8.37
CA ASP A 232 22.05 -28.87 -8.06
C ASP A 232 22.12 -29.74 -9.35
N ALA A 233 22.40 -29.13 -10.50
CA ALA A 233 22.55 -29.74 -11.82
C ALA A 233 23.95 -29.48 -12.37
#